data_AF-A0AAW2JEY5-F1
#
_entry.id   AF-A0AAW2JEY5-F1
#
_cell.length_a   1.000
_cell.length_b   1.000
_cell.length_c   1.000
_cell.angle_alpha   90.00
_cell.angle_beta   90.00
_cell.angle_gamma   90.00
#
_symmetry.space_group_name_H-M   'P 1'
#
loop_
_entity.id
_entity.type
_entity.pdbx_description
1 polymer ?
#
loop_
_entity_poly.entity_id
_entity_poly.type
_entity_poly.pdbx_seq_one_letter_code
_entity_poly.pdbx_strand_id
1 'polypeptide(L)'
;MPKFEHSPLVADYRPSLCCNVIYKVITKVIVDQFSPALEHLIDSSQTTFVGGRNIIDNMFLAQEMVQQYSRKWISPRCTINVDLCKAFDSISWTFLS
;
A
#
# COMPACT_ATOMS: atom_id res chain seq x y z
N MET A 1 -0.73 -24.93 -18.39
CA MET A 1 -1.37 -26.14 -18.97
C MET A 1 -0.90 -27.35 -18.19
N PRO A 2 -1.80 -28.17 -17.63
CA PRO A 2 -1.40 -29.42 -16.96
C PRO A 2 -0.90 -30.42 -18.00
N LYS A 3 0.04 -31.29 -17.63
CA LYS A 3 0.65 -32.27 -18.56
C LYS A 3 -0.04 -33.63 -18.56
N PHE A 4 -0.89 -33.97 -17.61
CA PHE A 4 -1.64 -35.24 -17.63
C PHE A 4 -2.99 -35.10 -16.96
N GLU A 5 -3.99 -35.75 -17.57
CA GLU A 5 -5.30 -35.96 -16.99
C GLU A 5 -5.21 -37.09 -15.96
N HIS A 6 -5.71 -36.85 -14.76
CA HIS A 6 -5.76 -37.78 -13.62
C HIS A 6 -4.43 -38.19 -12.98
N SER A 7 -4.00 -37.39 -12.00
CA SER A 7 -3.15 -37.85 -10.89
C SER A 7 -3.57 -37.10 -9.62
N PRO A 8 -4.01 -37.79 -8.54
CA PRO A 8 -4.59 -37.17 -7.35
C PRO A 8 -3.52 -36.71 -6.33
N LEU A 9 -2.25 -36.61 -6.75
CA LEU A 9 -1.14 -36.33 -5.85
C LEU A 9 -0.73 -34.86 -5.93
N VAL A 10 -0.77 -34.19 -4.77
CA VAL A 10 -0.31 -32.80 -4.53
C VAL A 10 1.12 -32.54 -5.07
N ALA A 11 1.91 -33.60 -5.28
CA ALA A 11 3.26 -33.55 -5.84
C ALA A 11 3.33 -33.10 -7.32
N ASP A 12 2.23 -33.13 -8.09
CA ASP A 12 2.20 -32.67 -9.49
C ASP A 12 2.02 -31.14 -9.63
N TYR A 13 1.76 -30.45 -8.53
CA TYR A 13 1.75 -28.99 -8.49
C TYR A 13 3.16 -28.46 -8.25
N ARG A 14 3.59 -27.44 -9.01
CA ARG A 14 4.86 -26.76 -8.78
C ARG A 14 4.89 -26.21 -7.34
N PRO A 15 5.78 -26.69 -6.45
CA PRO A 15 5.74 -26.36 -5.02
C PRO A 15 5.82 -24.86 -4.74
N SER A 16 6.54 -24.11 -5.59
CA SER A 16 6.70 -22.66 -5.46
C SER A 16 5.38 -21.89 -5.60
N LEU A 17 4.43 -22.37 -6.42
CA LEU A 17 3.11 -21.72 -6.53
C LEU A 17 2.26 -22.00 -5.30
N CYS A 18 2.24 -23.24 -4.81
CA CYS A 18 1.45 -23.61 -3.63
C CYS A 18 1.88 -22.84 -2.38
N CYS A 19 3.18 -22.75 -2.11
CA CYS A 19 3.70 -21.95 -0.99
C CYS A 19 3.33 -20.47 -1.13
N ASN A 20 3.39 -19.92 -2.35
CA ASN A 20 3.05 -18.52 -2.61
C ASN A 20 1.54 -18.24 -2.46
N VAL A 21 0.68 -19.20 -2.82
CA VAL A 21 -0.77 -19.11 -2.58
C VAL A 21 -1.08 -19.15 -1.10
N ILE A 22 -0.50 -20.09 -0.35
CA ILE A 22 -0.68 -20.18 1.11
C ILE A 22 -0.21 -18.87 1.79
N TYR A 23 0.97 -18.37 1.41
CA TYR A 23 1.47 -17.10 1.92
C TYR A 23 0.50 -15.93 1.62
N LYS A 24 -0.01 -15.84 0.39
CA LYS A 24 -1.02 -14.83 0.02
C LYS A 24 -2.30 -14.93 0.85
N VAL A 25 -2.76 -16.15 1.13
CA VAL A 25 -3.96 -16.36 1.97
C VAL A 25 -3.69 -15.88 3.39
N ILE A 26 -2.56 -16.27 4.00
CA ILE A 26 -2.18 -15.83 5.34
C ILE A 26 -2.05 -14.31 5.40
N THR A 27 -1.33 -13.69 4.46
CA THR A 27 -1.18 -12.24 4.40
C THR A 27 -2.52 -11.54 4.23
N LYS A 28 -3.44 -12.10 3.43
CA LYS A 28 -4.79 -11.54 3.26
C LYS A 28 -5.58 -11.56 4.58
N VAL A 29 -5.55 -12.67 5.31
CA VAL A 29 -6.24 -12.76 6.62
C VAL A 29 -5.71 -11.72 7.59
N ILE A 30 -4.39 -11.52 7.63
CA ILE A 30 -3.76 -10.47 8.46
C ILE A 30 -4.24 -9.08 8.00
N VAL A 31 -4.18 -8.76 6.71
CA VAL A 31 -4.62 -7.46 6.20
C VAL A 31 -6.09 -7.21 6.52
N ASP A 32 -6.96 -8.19 6.33
CA ASP A 32 -8.40 -8.05 6.59
C ASP A 32 -8.68 -7.79 8.09
N GLN A 33 -7.83 -8.29 8.99
CA GLN A 33 -7.92 -8.01 10.44
C GLN A 33 -7.39 -6.61 10.81
N PHE A 34 -6.30 -6.16 10.21
CA PHE A 34 -5.63 -4.90 10.57
C PHE A 34 -6.13 -3.67 9.80
N SER A 35 -6.76 -3.85 8.63
CA SER A 35 -7.26 -2.75 7.80
C SER A 35 -8.16 -1.76 8.56
N PRO A 36 -9.16 -2.21 9.36
CA PRO A 36 -10.02 -1.27 10.09
C PRO A 36 -9.26 -0.41 11.09
N ALA A 37 -8.26 -0.97 11.78
CA ALA A 37 -7.43 -0.21 12.71
C ALA A 37 -6.54 0.81 11.98
N LEU A 38 -5.95 0.40 10.85
CA LEU A 38 -5.12 1.27 10.02
C LEU A 38 -5.91 2.42 9.40
N GLU A 39 -7.18 2.21 9.02
CA GLU A 39 -8.05 3.28 8.51
C GLU A 39 -8.23 4.43 9.49
N HIS A 40 -8.17 4.16 10.80
CA HIS A 40 -8.24 5.17 11.86
C HIS A 40 -6.89 5.80 12.22
N LEU A 41 -5.78 5.11 11.94
CA LEU A 41 -4.41 5.58 12.24
C LEU A 41 -3.79 6.37 11.09
N ILE A 42 -4.19 6.05 9.85
CA ILE A 42 -3.63 6.62 8.64
C ILE A 42 -4.41 7.89 8.26
N ASP A 43 -3.68 8.98 8.07
CA ASP A 43 -4.25 10.27 7.68
C ASP A 43 -5.05 10.18 6.37
N SER A 44 -6.11 10.99 6.26
CA SER A 44 -6.98 11.02 5.08
C SER A 44 -6.24 11.34 3.77
N SER A 45 -5.14 12.09 3.84
CA SER A 45 -4.30 12.42 2.69
C SER A 45 -3.38 11.29 2.24
N GLN A 46 -3.32 10.14 2.94
CA GLN A 46 -2.60 8.96 2.46
C GLN A 46 -3.55 8.07 1.65
N THR A 47 -3.49 8.20 0.33
CA THR A 47 -4.40 7.50 -0.61
C THR A 47 -3.79 6.26 -1.24
N THR A 48 -2.47 6.10 -1.20
CA THR A 48 -1.77 4.92 -1.72
C THR A 48 -1.83 3.75 -0.75
N PHE A 49 -2.03 2.53 -1.29
CA PHE A 49 -2.09 1.26 -0.55
C PHE A 49 -3.24 1.13 0.47
N VAL A 50 -4.22 2.04 0.46
CA VAL A 50 -5.43 1.95 1.27
C VAL A 50 -6.63 1.68 0.37
N GLY A 51 -7.38 0.61 0.66
CA GLY A 51 -8.58 0.26 -0.10
C GLY A 51 -9.63 1.36 -0.04
N GLY A 52 -10.28 1.65 -1.17
CA GLY A 52 -11.35 2.65 -1.24
C GLY A 52 -10.91 4.11 -1.28
N ARG A 53 -9.61 4.42 -1.25
CA ARG A 53 -9.08 5.78 -1.44
C ARG A 53 -8.56 5.99 -2.86
N ASN A 54 -8.76 7.19 -3.41
CA ASN A 54 -8.36 7.52 -4.78
C ASN A 54 -7.21 8.53 -4.80
N ILE A 55 -6.16 8.25 -5.58
CA ILE A 55 -5.01 9.15 -5.77
C ILE A 55 -5.42 10.52 -6.33
N ILE A 56 -6.52 10.56 -7.09
CA ILE A 56 -7.06 11.78 -7.70
C ILE A 56 -7.46 12.81 -6.64
N ASP A 57 -7.96 12.36 -5.48
CA ASP A 57 -8.38 13.27 -4.41
C ASP A 57 -7.20 14.08 -3.87
N ASN A 58 -6.04 13.43 -3.70
CA ASN A 58 -4.80 14.11 -3.33
C ASN A 58 -4.29 15.05 -4.41
N MET A 59 -4.47 14.70 -5.69
CA MET A 59 -4.09 15.56 -6.80
C MET A 59 -4.89 16.87 -6.76
N PHE A 60 -6.20 16.78 -6.54
CA PHE A 60 -7.05 17.97 -6.37
C PHE A 60 -6.64 18.80 -5.15
N LEU A 61 -6.37 18.15 -4.02
CA LEU A 61 -5.89 18.85 -2.81
C LEU A 61 -4.57 19.59 -3.09
N ALA A 62 -3.61 18.94 -3.75
CA ALA A 62 -2.34 19.56 -4.13
C ALA A 62 -2.53 20.74 -5.09
N GLN A 63 -3.44 20.62 -6.07
CA GLN A 63 -3.79 21.71 -6.98
C GLN A 63 -4.38 22.90 -6.23
N GLU A 64 -5.29 22.67 -5.29
CA GLU A 64 -5.87 23.73 -4.45
C GLU A 64 -4.79 24.41 -3.60
N MET A 65 -3.90 23.62 -2.98
CA MET A 65 -2.77 24.15 -2.21
C MET A 65 -1.89 25.06 -3.07
N VAL A 66 -1.54 24.64 -4.30
CA VAL A 66 -0.73 25.46 -5.22
C VAL A 66 -1.49 26.72 -5.66
N GLN A 67 -2.78 26.63 -5.96
CA GLN A 67 -3.58 27.78 -6.32
C GLN A 67 -3.61 28.83 -5.21
N GLN A 68 -3.60 28.41 -3.94
CA GLN A 68 -3.52 29.32 -2.81
C GLN A 68 -2.20 30.12 -2.78
N TYR A 69 -1.10 29.67 -3.41
CA TYR A 69 0.16 30.42 -3.44
C TYR A 69 0.06 31.70 -4.28
N SER A 70 -0.88 31.75 -5.23
CA SER A 70 -1.06 32.92 -6.12
C SER A 70 -1.87 34.05 -5.49
N ARG A 71 -2.39 33.90 -4.27
CA ARG A 71 -3.15 34.97 -3.61
C ARG A 71 -2.20 36.08 -3.15
N LYS A 72 -2.63 37.34 -3.26
CA LYS A 72 -1.86 38.49 -2.75
C LYS A 72 -2.08 38.58 -1.23
N TRP A 73 -1.08 39.10 -0.50
CA TRP A 73 -1.14 39.35 0.95
C TRP A 73 -1.21 38.11 1.86
N ILE A 74 -0.48 37.05 1.50
CA ILE A 74 -0.32 35.85 2.34
C ILE A 74 1.10 35.76 2.88
N SER A 75 1.26 35.03 3.98
CA SER A 75 2.58 34.66 4.51
C SER A 75 3.39 33.88 3.45
N PRO A 76 4.73 34.00 3.44
CA PRO A 76 5.59 33.15 2.63
C PRO A 76 5.30 31.66 2.87
N ARG A 77 5.33 30.85 1.81
CA ARG A 77 5.07 29.39 1.85
C ARG A 77 6.08 28.67 0.98
N CYS A 78 6.41 27.43 1.32
CA CYS A 78 7.25 26.55 0.51
C CYS A 78 6.63 25.15 0.48
N THR A 79 6.90 24.41 -0.59
CA THR A 79 6.48 23.01 -0.73
C THR A 79 7.72 22.14 -0.58
N ILE A 80 7.64 21.13 0.28
CA ILE A 80 8.70 20.16 0.48
C ILE A 80 8.22 18.84 -0.11
N ASN A 81 8.97 18.30 -1.06
CA ASN A 81 8.77 16.96 -1.57
C ASN A 81 9.79 16.02 -0.92
N VAL A 82 9.32 14.99 -0.22
CA VAL A 82 10.16 14.00 0.46
C VAL A 82 9.88 12.65 -0.17
N ASP A 83 10.93 12.01 -0.71
CA ASP A 83 10.87 10.66 -1.25
C ASP A 83 11.71 9.71 -0.37
N LEU A 84 11.15 8.54 -0.06
CA LEU A 84 11.80 7.54 0.77
C LEU A 84 12.41 6.45 -0.11
N CYS A 85 13.74 6.54 -0.31
CA CYS A 85 14.49 5.48 -0.97
C CYS A 85 14.34 4.15 -0.20
N LYS A 86 13.90 3.09 -0.90
CA LYS A 86 13.76 1.74 -0.35
C LYS A 86 12.93 1.70 0.95
N ALA A 87 11.76 2.34 0.93
CA ALA A 87 10.88 2.44 2.09
C ALA A 87 10.63 1.09 2.79
N PHE A 88 10.48 -0.02 2.06
CA PHE A 88 10.25 -1.34 2.64
C PHE A 88 11.52 -2.01 3.19
N ASP A 89 12.70 -1.72 2.63
CA ASP A 89 13.96 -2.33 3.08
C ASP A 89 14.55 -1.60 4.29
N SER A 90 14.13 -0.35 4.53
CA SER A 90 14.72 0.54 5.55
C SER A 90 13.97 0.52 6.89
N ILE A 91 12.92 -0.28 7.03
CA ILE A 91 12.14 -0.38 8.26
C ILE A 91 12.93 -1.18 9.30
N SER A 92 13.07 -0.62 10.51
CA SER A 92 13.71 -1.34 11.61
C SER A 92 12.83 -2.50 12.08
N TRP A 93 13.37 -3.71 12.08
CA TRP A 93 12.67 -4.89 12.62
C TRP A 93 12.36 -4.77 14.11
N THR A 94 13.21 -4.06 14.88
CA THR A 94 12.96 -3.81 16.31
C THR A 94 11.77 -2.88 16.56
N PHE A 95 11.34 -2.11 15.55
CA PHE A 95 10.13 -1.30 15.63
C PHE A 95 8.88 -2.13 15.36
N LEU A 96 9.00 -3.21 14.57
CA LEU A 96 7.89 -4.09 14.20
C LEU A 96 7.68 -5.28 15.15
N SER A 97 8.71 -5.70 15.91
CA SER A 97 8.64 -6.81 16.87
C SER A 97 8.14 -6.37 18.24
#